data_AF-A0A285CFQ4-F1
#
_entry.id   AF-A0A285CFQ4-F1
#
_cell.length_a   1.000
_cell.length_b   1.000
_cell.length_c   1.000
_cell.angle_alpha   90.00
_cell.angle_beta   90.00
_cell.angle_gamma   90.00
#
_symmetry.space_group_name_H-M   'P 1'
#
loop_
_entity.id
_entity.type
_entity.pdbx_description
1 polymer ?
#
loop_
_entity_poly.entity_id
_entity_poly.type
_entity_poly.pdbx_seq_one_letter_code
_entity_poly.pdbx_strand_id
1 'polypeptide(L)'
;MAGEDLDRWGVQLARWAAPDETVLAAQITRAYATGGRARRELFRTSGHAPGGFGGGIVTLLPELLDALAYAADAVKAALASQEFANTVSAAALLVSLRSQRTGPEPRPPSSPAPGAAASGGQSPRSDTEPAHPRTGEENTDAVLAALRICERLRARGVDTVTAEELVAQLTAQLLASEDHGDVAAFLDALVANEPPEPAVGGSRRMLTPVRHLPGALLGLLRRRTAPGADPTQGRPPTTAEETDGA
;
A
#
# COMPACT_ATOMS: atom_id res chain seq x y z
N MET A 1 9.93 16.90 -18.45
CA MET A 1 8.74 16.09 -18.80
C MET A 1 7.59 17.03 -19.13
N ALA A 2 6.84 16.77 -20.21
CA ALA A 2 5.66 17.57 -20.53
C ALA A 2 4.54 17.25 -19.52
N GLY A 3 3.66 18.21 -19.22
CA GLY A 3 2.55 17.98 -18.28
C GLY A 3 1.62 16.83 -18.70
N GLU A 4 1.53 16.56 -20.00
CA GLU A 4 0.72 15.49 -20.58
C GLU A 4 1.25 14.08 -20.25
N ASP A 5 2.58 13.90 -20.20
CA ASP A 5 3.19 12.60 -19.85
C ASP A 5 2.91 12.24 -18.39
N LEU A 6 2.96 13.25 -17.52
CA LEU A 6 2.72 13.12 -16.09
C LEU A 6 1.24 12.82 -15.80
N ASP A 7 0.34 13.44 -16.55
CA ASP A 7 -1.10 13.15 -16.50
C ASP A 7 -1.39 11.71 -16.92
N ARG A 8 -0.80 11.27 -18.05
CA ARG A 8 -0.94 9.90 -18.58
C ARG A 8 -0.47 8.86 -17.56
N TRP A 9 0.71 9.06 -16.98
CA TRP A 9 1.26 8.16 -15.94
C TRP A 9 0.40 8.14 -14.68
N GLY A 10 -0.10 9.31 -14.25
CA GLY A 10 -1.03 9.39 -13.13
C GLY A 10 -2.29 8.56 -13.34
N VAL A 11 -2.94 8.71 -14.50
CA VAL A 11 -4.13 7.93 -14.87
C VAL A 11 -3.82 6.44 -14.95
N GLN A 12 -2.66 6.07 -15.50
CA GLN A 12 -2.26 4.67 -15.62
C GLN A 12 -2.04 4.01 -14.26
N LEU A 13 -1.34 4.68 -13.33
CA LEU A 13 -1.20 4.24 -11.94
C LEU A 13 -2.56 4.07 -11.24
N ALA A 14 -3.46 5.03 -11.44
CA ALA A 14 -4.80 4.94 -10.88
C ALA A 14 -5.61 3.77 -11.45
N ARG A 15 -5.50 3.49 -12.75
CA ARG A 15 -6.17 2.34 -13.37
C ARG A 15 -5.71 1.01 -12.77
N TRP A 16 -4.43 0.93 -12.40
CA TRP A 16 -3.89 -0.26 -11.77
C TRP A 16 -4.39 -0.42 -10.33
N ALA A 17 -4.38 0.66 -9.55
CA ALA A 17 -4.71 0.61 -8.13
C ALA A 17 -6.23 0.64 -7.83
N ALA A 18 -7.00 1.41 -8.61
CA ALA A 18 -8.44 1.62 -8.42
C ALA A 18 -9.09 1.97 -9.78
N PRO A 19 -9.41 0.98 -10.64
CA PRO A 19 -9.84 1.19 -12.02
C PRO A 19 -11.11 2.05 -12.15
N ASP A 20 -12.00 1.99 -11.17
CA ASP A 20 -13.27 2.72 -11.16
C ASP A 20 -13.12 4.21 -10.81
N GLU A 21 -11.95 4.63 -10.32
CA GLU A 21 -11.72 5.97 -9.77
C GLU A 21 -10.50 6.63 -10.41
N THR A 22 -10.57 6.98 -11.69
CA THR A 22 -9.42 7.54 -12.42
C THR A 22 -9.52 9.03 -12.72
N VAL A 23 -10.70 9.63 -12.50
CA VAL A 23 -11.03 11.01 -12.91
C VAL A 23 -10.09 12.05 -12.30
N LEU A 24 -9.66 11.85 -11.05
CA LEU A 24 -8.81 12.80 -10.33
C LEU A 24 -7.32 12.50 -10.45
N ALA A 25 -6.94 11.40 -11.10
CA ALA A 25 -5.58 10.87 -11.06
C ALA A 25 -4.56 11.87 -11.61
N ALA A 26 -4.82 12.44 -12.79
CA ALA A 26 -3.96 13.45 -13.41
C ALA A 26 -3.78 14.70 -12.50
N GLN A 27 -4.85 15.17 -11.87
CA GLN A 27 -4.79 16.32 -10.97
C GLN A 27 -3.97 16.01 -9.71
N ILE A 28 -4.18 14.85 -9.09
CA ILE A 28 -3.43 14.40 -7.92
C ILE A 28 -1.94 14.25 -8.25
N THR A 29 -1.61 13.62 -9.38
CA THR A 29 -0.22 13.43 -9.81
C THR A 29 0.47 14.76 -10.09
N ARG A 30 -0.20 15.73 -10.73
CA ARG A 30 0.35 17.09 -10.90
C ARG A 30 0.55 17.81 -9.58
N ALA A 31 -0.43 17.76 -8.68
CA ALA A 31 -0.32 18.37 -7.36
C ALA A 31 0.83 17.76 -6.54
N TYR A 32 1.02 16.45 -6.66
CA TYR A 32 2.15 15.75 -6.05
C TYR A 32 3.47 16.19 -6.71
N ALA A 33 3.60 16.12 -8.03
CA ALA A 33 4.82 16.46 -8.75
C ALA A 33 5.24 17.91 -8.54
N THR A 34 4.29 18.85 -8.46
CA THR A 34 4.54 20.27 -8.16
C THR A 34 5.16 20.48 -6.77
N GLY A 35 4.93 19.57 -5.83
CA GLY A 35 5.49 19.65 -4.49
C GLY A 35 4.88 20.74 -3.60
N GLY A 36 5.65 21.18 -2.61
CA GLY A 36 5.34 22.35 -1.78
C GLY A 36 4.02 22.25 -1.00
N ARG A 37 3.15 23.27 -1.15
CA ARG A 37 1.85 23.32 -0.45
C ARG A 37 0.84 22.35 -1.07
N ALA A 38 0.81 22.21 -2.39
CA ALA A 38 -0.13 21.34 -3.10
C ALA A 38 0.05 19.88 -2.68
N ARG A 39 1.29 19.39 -2.68
CA ARG A 39 1.63 18.04 -2.18
C ARG A 39 1.23 17.84 -0.71
N ARG A 40 1.51 18.81 0.17
CA ARG A 40 1.14 18.72 1.59
C ARG A 40 -0.36 18.66 1.82
N GLU A 41 -1.14 19.36 1.01
CA GLU A 41 -2.60 19.37 1.15
C GLU A 41 -3.20 17.99 0.85
N LEU A 42 -2.66 17.26 -0.14
CA LEU A 42 -3.09 15.88 -0.44
C LEU A 42 -3.02 14.96 0.79
N PHE A 43 -1.96 15.09 1.59
CA PHE A 43 -1.74 14.29 2.80
C PHE A 43 -2.53 14.80 4.02
N ARG A 44 -2.85 16.09 4.08
CA ARG A 44 -3.68 16.65 5.16
C ARG A 44 -5.12 16.16 5.05
N THR A 45 -5.68 16.15 3.83
CA THR A 45 -7.07 15.75 3.57
C THR A 45 -7.28 14.25 3.70
N SER A 46 -6.26 13.44 3.47
CA SER A 46 -6.34 11.97 3.55
C SER A 46 -6.22 11.41 4.98
N GLY A 47 -5.66 12.17 5.94
CA GLY A 47 -5.42 11.71 7.31
C GLY A 47 -6.61 11.71 8.28
N HIS A 48 -7.84 12.05 7.87
CA HIS A 48 -8.91 12.46 8.80
C HIS A 48 -10.24 11.69 8.75
N ALA A 49 -10.33 10.52 8.09
CA ALA A 49 -11.56 9.71 8.13
C ALA A 49 -11.39 8.43 8.99
N PRO A 50 -11.53 8.51 10.33
CA PRO A 50 -11.59 7.31 11.16
C PRO A 50 -12.84 6.50 10.81
N GLY A 51 -12.65 5.30 10.25
CA GLY A 51 -13.73 4.36 9.95
C GLY A 51 -14.29 4.37 8.52
N GLY A 52 -13.66 5.11 7.59
CA GLY A 52 -14.05 5.06 6.18
C GLY A 52 -13.60 3.76 5.50
N PHE A 53 -14.50 2.79 5.38
CA PHE A 53 -14.36 1.72 4.39
C PHE A 53 -14.47 2.35 3.00
N GLY A 54 -13.33 2.66 2.39
CA GLY A 54 -13.30 3.28 1.07
C GLY A 54 -12.07 4.16 0.90
N GLY A 55 -10.90 3.54 0.96
CA GLY A 55 -9.63 4.13 0.54
C GLY A 55 -9.61 4.32 -0.97
N GLY A 56 -10.44 5.22 -1.47
CA GLY A 56 -10.52 5.57 -2.90
C GLY A 56 -9.20 6.14 -3.42
N ILE A 57 -9.14 6.40 -4.72
CA ILE A 57 -7.93 6.89 -5.40
C ILE A 57 -7.37 8.16 -4.75
N VAL A 58 -8.24 8.98 -4.18
CA VAL A 58 -7.89 10.26 -3.53
C VAL A 58 -7.02 10.06 -2.30
N THR A 59 -7.17 8.92 -1.61
CA THR A 59 -6.33 8.54 -0.48
C THR A 59 -5.15 7.67 -0.89
N LEU A 60 -5.34 6.76 -1.85
CA LEU A 60 -4.33 5.76 -2.18
C LEU A 60 -3.25 6.29 -3.12
N LEU A 61 -3.63 7.07 -4.13
CA LEU A 61 -2.68 7.54 -5.15
C LEU A 61 -1.59 8.45 -4.57
N PRO A 62 -1.86 9.39 -3.65
CA PRO A 62 -0.79 10.17 -3.02
C PRO A 62 0.24 9.29 -2.30
N GLU A 63 -0.18 8.23 -1.63
CA GLU A 63 0.72 7.30 -0.93
C GLU A 63 1.52 6.43 -1.90
N LEU A 64 0.90 6.03 -3.02
CA LEU A 64 1.58 5.30 -4.10
C LEU A 64 2.66 6.16 -4.76
N LEU A 65 2.37 7.43 -5.05
CA LEU A 65 3.32 8.39 -5.62
C LEU A 65 4.48 8.67 -4.65
N ASP A 66 4.20 8.74 -3.35
CA ASP A 66 5.23 8.87 -2.31
C ASP A 66 6.12 7.64 -2.20
N ALA A 67 5.54 6.45 -2.26
CA ALA A 67 6.28 5.19 -2.26
C ALA A 67 7.17 5.04 -3.50
N LEU A 68 6.66 5.42 -4.66
CA LEU A 68 7.43 5.47 -5.92
C LEU A 68 8.56 6.48 -5.86
N ALA A 69 8.30 7.71 -5.40
CA ALA A 69 9.32 8.74 -5.26
C ALA A 69 10.42 8.29 -4.29
N TYR A 70 10.05 7.64 -3.18
CA TYR A 70 10.99 7.09 -2.21
C TYR A 70 11.85 5.95 -2.78
N ALA A 71 11.28 5.11 -3.64
CA ALA A 71 11.98 3.99 -4.25
C ALA A 71 12.59 4.32 -5.64
N ALA A 72 12.52 5.58 -6.10
CA ALA A 72 12.81 5.97 -7.47
C ALA A 72 14.17 5.49 -7.97
N ASP A 73 15.23 5.65 -7.17
CA ASP A 73 16.58 5.22 -7.58
C ASP A 73 16.70 3.70 -7.70
N ALA A 74 16.03 2.94 -6.83
CA ALA A 74 16.00 1.48 -6.91
C ALA A 74 15.18 1.01 -8.12
N VAL A 75 14.05 1.67 -8.40
CA VAL A 75 13.23 1.36 -9.58
C VAL A 75 14.00 1.67 -10.87
N LYS A 76 14.69 2.82 -10.94
CA LYS A 76 15.54 3.18 -12.08
C LYS A 76 16.70 2.20 -12.27
N ALA A 77 17.37 1.78 -11.20
CA ALA A 77 18.41 0.77 -11.25
C ALA A 77 17.87 -0.55 -11.81
N ALA A 78 16.71 -0.99 -11.33
CA ALA A 78 16.05 -2.19 -11.82
C ALA A 78 15.71 -2.09 -13.32
N LEU A 79 15.13 -0.98 -13.78
CA LEU A 79 14.78 -0.74 -15.19
C LEU A 79 16.00 -0.69 -16.13
N ALA A 80 17.17 -0.32 -15.59
CA ALA A 80 18.42 -0.27 -16.33
C ALA A 80 19.13 -1.63 -16.44
N SER A 81 18.74 -2.63 -15.62
CA SER A 81 19.31 -3.99 -15.70
C SER A 81 18.84 -4.70 -16.97
N GLN A 82 19.78 -5.35 -17.66
CA GLN A 82 19.53 -6.05 -18.91
C GLN A 82 18.78 -7.39 -18.69
N GLU A 83 18.77 -7.91 -17.46
CA GLU A 83 18.03 -9.11 -17.06
C GLU A 83 16.60 -8.82 -16.57
N PHE A 84 16.18 -7.56 -16.58
CA PHE A 84 14.83 -7.12 -16.18
C PHE A 84 13.74 -7.83 -17.00
N ALA A 85 13.97 -8.11 -18.28
CA ALA A 85 13.08 -8.89 -19.14
C ALA A 85 12.79 -10.32 -18.62
N ASN A 86 13.80 -10.97 -18.03
CA ASN A 86 13.68 -12.34 -17.50
C ASN A 86 12.95 -12.37 -16.15
N THR A 87 13.10 -11.31 -15.34
CA THR A 87 12.42 -11.17 -14.06
C THR A 87 10.95 -10.78 -14.22
N VAL A 88 10.58 -10.05 -15.28
CA VAL A 88 9.16 -9.87 -15.69
C VAL A 88 8.47 -11.21 -15.80
N SER A 89 9.09 -12.16 -16.49
CA SER A 89 8.50 -13.47 -16.74
C SER A 89 8.28 -14.24 -15.44
N ALA A 90 9.23 -14.19 -14.50
CA ALA A 90 9.10 -14.84 -13.20
C ALA A 90 8.05 -14.15 -12.31
N ALA A 91 8.02 -12.82 -12.27
CA ALA A 91 7.04 -12.05 -11.50
C ALA A 91 5.62 -12.23 -12.06
N ALA A 92 5.46 -12.19 -13.38
CA ALA A 92 4.19 -12.45 -14.05
C ALA A 92 3.69 -13.87 -13.76
N LEU A 93 4.57 -14.88 -13.75
CA LEU A 93 4.21 -16.25 -13.35
C LEU A 93 3.77 -16.31 -11.88
N LEU A 94 4.46 -15.61 -10.97
CA LEU A 94 4.06 -15.57 -9.56
C LEU A 94 2.71 -14.86 -9.35
N VAL A 95 2.46 -13.76 -10.06
CA VAL A 95 1.16 -13.07 -10.03
C VAL A 95 0.06 -13.95 -10.62
N SER A 96 0.30 -14.61 -11.76
CA SER A 96 -0.63 -15.59 -12.35
C SER A 96 -0.88 -16.79 -11.44
N LEU A 97 0.12 -17.28 -10.70
CA LEU A 97 -0.06 -18.35 -9.73
C LEU A 97 -0.86 -17.89 -8.51
N ARG A 98 -0.64 -16.65 -8.06
CA ARG A 98 -1.40 -16.06 -6.95
C ARG A 98 -2.86 -15.83 -7.33
N SER A 99 -3.12 -15.29 -8.52
CA SER A 99 -4.49 -15.05 -9.02
C SER A 99 -5.27 -16.34 -9.23
N GLN A 100 -4.62 -17.43 -9.66
CA GLN A 100 -5.23 -18.76 -9.70
C GLN A 100 -5.57 -19.31 -8.32
N ARG A 101 -4.83 -18.92 -7.28
CA ARG A 101 -5.03 -19.38 -5.90
C ARG A 101 -6.15 -18.63 -5.18
N THR A 102 -6.41 -17.39 -5.57
CA THR A 102 -7.53 -16.56 -5.10
C THR A 102 -8.77 -16.64 -5.98
N GLY A 103 -8.72 -17.39 -7.08
CA GLY A 103 -9.89 -17.68 -7.91
C GLY A 103 -10.96 -18.44 -7.12
N PRO A 104 -12.26 -18.17 -7.35
CA PRO A 104 -13.33 -18.87 -6.68
C PRO A 104 -13.19 -20.38 -6.92
N GLU A 105 -13.13 -21.12 -5.82
CA GLU A 105 -13.05 -22.58 -5.77
C GLU A 105 -13.96 -23.20 -6.86
N PRO A 106 -13.40 -23.92 -7.85
CA PRO A 106 -14.21 -24.64 -8.81
C PRO A 106 -15.06 -25.63 -8.01
N ARG A 107 -16.39 -25.46 -8.06
CA ARG A 107 -17.31 -26.45 -7.50
C ARG A 107 -16.86 -27.84 -7.98
N PRO A 108 -16.69 -28.80 -7.08
CA PRO A 108 -16.19 -30.11 -7.45
C PRO A 108 -17.13 -30.73 -8.50
N PRO A 109 -16.61 -31.27 -9.62
CA PRO A 109 -17.38 -32.22 -10.40
C PRO A 109 -17.63 -33.43 -9.51
N SER A 110 -18.91 -33.80 -9.40
CA SER A 110 -19.36 -35.02 -8.76
C SER A 110 -18.54 -36.23 -9.20
N SER A 111 -18.20 -37.04 -8.20
CA SER A 111 -17.38 -38.27 -8.12
C SER A 111 -17.03 -39.10 -9.38
N PRO A 112 -15.89 -39.82 -9.32
CA PRO A 112 -15.30 -40.60 -10.40
C PRO A 112 -15.85 -42.03 -10.51
N ALA A 113 -15.79 -42.60 -11.72
CA ALA A 113 -15.85 -44.04 -11.95
C ALA A 113 -14.43 -44.65 -11.96
N PRO A 114 -14.18 -45.80 -11.32
CA PRO A 114 -12.86 -46.44 -11.28
C PRO A 114 -12.68 -47.41 -12.46
N GLY A 115 -11.55 -47.31 -13.16
CA GLY A 115 -11.20 -48.30 -14.16
C GLY A 115 -9.82 -48.12 -14.79
N ALA A 116 -9.02 -49.17 -14.64
CA ALA A 116 -7.93 -49.63 -15.51
C ALA A 116 -6.51 -49.06 -15.30
N ALA A 117 -5.62 -50.03 -15.15
CA ALA A 117 -4.18 -49.97 -14.91
C ALA A 117 -3.35 -49.79 -16.19
N ALA A 118 -2.11 -49.32 -16.03
CA ALA A 118 -0.85 -49.78 -16.67
C ALA A 118 0.19 -48.64 -16.52
N SER A 119 1.31 -48.79 -15.82
CA SER A 119 2.54 -49.54 -16.17
C SER A 119 3.42 -48.84 -17.22
N GLY A 120 4.70 -48.65 -16.86
CA GLY A 120 5.79 -48.09 -17.67
C GLY A 120 6.16 -46.67 -17.21
N GLY A 121 7.39 -46.31 -16.84
CA GLY A 121 8.70 -46.86 -17.18
C GLY A 121 9.57 -45.71 -17.69
N GLN A 122 10.77 -45.59 -17.12
CA GLN A 122 11.92 -44.80 -17.58
C GLN A 122 12.08 -43.34 -17.09
N SER A 123 13.05 -43.18 -16.19
CA SER A 123 13.92 -42.02 -16.10
C SER A 123 14.74 -41.83 -17.38
N PRO A 124 15.11 -40.58 -17.69
CA PRO A 124 16.51 -40.30 -17.99
C PRO A 124 17.07 -39.24 -17.04
N ARG A 125 18.19 -39.59 -16.39
CA ARG A 125 19.11 -38.61 -15.82
C ARG A 125 19.67 -37.76 -16.95
N SER A 126 19.37 -36.46 -16.92
CA SER A 126 20.17 -35.47 -17.63
C SER A 126 21.05 -34.79 -16.59
N ASP A 127 22.29 -35.24 -16.49
CA ASP A 127 23.36 -34.46 -15.88
C ASP A 127 23.67 -33.34 -16.86
N THR A 128 23.02 -32.20 -16.65
CA THR A 128 23.43 -30.91 -17.21
C THR A 128 23.68 -30.03 -16.00
N GLU A 129 24.93 -30.04 -15.54
CA GLU A 129 25.46 -29.07 -14.61
C GLU A 129 25.33 -27.68 -15.26
N PRO A 130 24.43 -26.81 -14.77
CA PRO A 130 24.32 -25.47 -15.30
C PRO A 130 25.45 -24.65 -14.68
N ALA A 131 26.32 -24.14 -15.55
CA ALA A 131 27.20 -23.02 -15.23
C ALA A 131 26.40 -21.99 -14.43
N HIS A 132 26.79 -21.74 -13.18
CA HIS A 132 26.15 -20.75 -12.32
C HIS A 132 26.18 -19.38 -13.01
N PRO A 133 25.03 -18.86 -13.46
CA PRO A 133 25.00 -17.52 -13.99
C PRO A 133 25.17 -16.55 -12.82
N ARG A 134 25.85 -15.43 -13.06
CA ARG A 134 25.97 -14.31 -12.12
C ARG A 134 24.64 -13.53 -11.96
N THR A 135 23.50 -14.21 -12.16
CA THR A 135 22.09 -13.78 -12.02
C THR A 135 21.68 -13.34 -10.60
N GLY A 136 22.62 -13.35 -9.64
CA GLY A 136 22.33 -13.11 -8.24
C GLY A 136 22.30 -11.64 -7.83
N GLU A 137 23.05 -10.76 -8.49
CA GLU A 137 23.22 -9.36 -8.07
C GLU A 137 22.19 -8.42 -8.73
N GLU A 138 21.82 -8.61 -10.00
CA GLU A 138 20.93 -7.66 -10.70
C GLU A 138 19.44 -7.86 -10.39
N ASN A 139 19.02 -9.09 -10.08
CA ASN A 139 17.67 -9.39 -9.60
C ASN A 139 17.41 -8.78 -8.20
N THR A 140 18.47 -8.34 -7.50
CA THR A 140 18.32 -7.71 -6.18
C THR A 140 17.72 -6.32 -6.28
N ASP A 141 17.92 -5.57 -7.36
CA ASP A 141 17.44 -4.19 -7.48
C ASP A 141 15.92 -4.12 -7.62
N ALA A 142 15.32 -5.02 -8.41
CA ALA A 142 13.87 -5.11 -8.54
C ALA A 142 13.20 -5.53 -7.22
N VAL A 143 13.80 -6.50 -6.52
CA VAL A 143 13.32 -6.95 -5.20
C VAL A 143 13.46 -5.83 -4.17
N LEU A 144 14.59 -5.13 -4.17
CA LEU A 144 14.85 -4.01 -3.25
C LEU A 144 13.91 -2.84 -3.53
N ALA A 145 13.62 -2.53 -4.79
CA ALA A 145 12.61 -1.55 -5.17
C ALA A 145 11.22 -1.93 -4.63
N ALA A 146 10.78 -3.17 -4.87
CA ALA A 146 9.50 -3.67 -4.37
C ALA A 146 9.41 -3.61 -2.84
N LEU A 147 10.47 -4.00 -2.12
CA LEU A 147 10.53 -3.94 -0.66
C LEU A 147 10.42 -2.49 -0.15
N ARG A 148 11.14 -1.55 -0.77
CA ARG A 148 11.09 -0.12 -0.39
C ARG A 148 9.70 0.47 -0.59
N ILE A 149 9.03 0.15 -1.71
CA ILE A 149 7.66 0.61 -1.97
C ILE A 149 6.72 0.03 -0.92
N CYS A 150 6.81 -1.27 -0.62
CA CYS A 150 5.96 -1.93 0.38
C CYS A 150 6.16 -1.37 1.79
N GLU A 151 7.41 -1.17 2.22
CA GLU A 151 7.73 -0.56 3.51
C GLU A 151 7.17 0.86 3.61
N ARG A 152 7.29 1.64 2.54
CA ARG A 152 6.79 3.02 2.52
C ARG A 152 5.27 3.07 2.57
N LEU A 153 4.55 2.25 1.79
CA LEU A 153 3.09 2.15 1.84
C LEU A 153 2.60 1.75 3.25
N ARG A 154 3.26 0.79 3.90
CA ARG A 154 2.92 0.37 5.26
C ARG A 154 3.18 1.48 6.29
N ALA A 155 4.27 2.23 6.15
CA ALA A 155 4.55 3.39 7.00
C ALA A 155 3.48 4.49 6.87
N ARG A 156 2.74 4.49 5.76
CA ARG A 156 1.61 5.38 5.47
C ARG A 156 0.25 4.83 5.89
N GLY A 157 0.22 3.64 6.50
CA GLY A 157 -0.99 3.04 7.03
C GLY A 157 -1.79 2.20 6.02
N VAL A 158 -1.26 1.96 4.82
CA VAL A 158 -1.84 0.96 3.91
C VAL A 158 -1.68 -0.42 4.54
N ASP A 159 -2.75 -1.22 4.54
CA ASP A 159 -2.67 -2.56 5.11
C ASP A 159 -1.70 -3.45 4.33
N THR A 160 -1.10 -4.43 5.02
CA THR A 160 -0.03 -5.25 4.45
C THR A 160 -0.47 -6.00 3.20
N VAL A 161 -1.70 -6.51 3.15
CA VAL A 161 -2.17 -7.33 2.02
C VAL A 161 -2.34 -6.45 0.79
N THR A 162 -3.02 -5.30 0.93
CA THR A 162 -3.17 -4.33 -0.15
C THR A 162 -1.83 -3.73 -0.59
N ALA A 163 -0.92 -3.44 0.34
CA ALA A 163 0.41 -2.95 -0.01
C ALA A 163 1.20 -3.96 -0.86
N GLU A 164 1.19 -5.24 -0.48
CA GLU A 164 1.84 -6.30 -1.27
C GLU A 164 1.22 -6.47 -2.66
N GLU A 165 -0.11 -6.43 -2.75
CA GLU A 165 -0.84 -6.58 -4.01
C GLU A 165 -0.55 -5.43 -4.96
N LEU A 166 -0.60 -4.19 -4.46
CA LEU A 166 -0.26 -2.98 -5.23
C LEU A 166 1.19 -3.01 -5.70
N VAL A 167 2.13 -3.42 -4.84
CA VAL A 167 3.55 -3.52 -5.21
C VAL A 167 3.75 -4.57 -6.28
N ALA A 168 3.14 -5.75 -6.16
CA ALA A 168 3.25 -6.81 -7.16
C ALA A 168 2.70 -6.35 -8.52
N GLN A 169 1.52 -5.72 -8.52
CA GLN A 169 0.89 -5.21 -9.74
C GLN A 169 1.69 -4.07 -10.37
N LEU A 170 2.12 -3.10 -9.57
CA LEU A 170 2.93 -1.97 -10.03
C LEU A 170 4.27 -2.45 -10.59
N THR A 171 4.95 -3.36 -9.88
CA THR A 171 6.21 -3.93 -10.36
C THR A 171 5.99 -4.67 -11.68
N ALA A 172 4.98 -5.53 -11.79
CA ALA A 172 4.65 -6.23 -13.03
C ALA A 172 4.32 -5.29 -14.19
N GLN A 173 3.67 -4.16 -13.92
CA GLN A 173 3.31 -3.18 -14.95
C GLN A 173 4.48 -2.29 -15.39
N LEU A 174 5.33 -1.88 -14.45
CA LEU A 174 6.59 -1.21 -14.79
C LEU A 174 7.49 -2.14 -15.61
N LEU A 175 7.53 -3.42 -15.23
CA LEU A 175 8.23 -4.49 -15.95
C LEU A 175 7.69 -4.72 -17.37
N ALA A 176 6.37 -4.61 -17.56
CA ALA A 176 5.73 -4.78 -18.86
C ALA A 176 5.74 -3.51 -19.73
N SER A 177 6.23 -2.38 -19.23
CA SER A 177 6.27 -1.12 -19.98
C SER A 177 7.36 -1.17 -21.04
N GLU A 178 7.02 -0.88 -22.30
CA GLU A 178 8.02 -0.85 -23.39
C GLU A 178 8.91 0.42 -23.33
N ASP A 179 8.45 1.46 -22.64
CA ASP A 179 9.13 2.76 -22.58
C ASP A 179 9.72 3.03 -21.19
N HIS A 180 10.86 2.38 -20.91
CA HIS A 180 11.58 2.58 -19.66
C HIS A 180 12.11 4.02 -19.50
N GLY A 181 12.34 4.73 -20.61
CA GLY A 181 12.79 6.12 -20.60
C GLY A 181 11.71 7.05 -20.05
N ASP A 182 10.46 6.85 -20.49
CA ASP A 182 9.30 7.56 -19.98
C ASP A 182 9.04 7.28 -18.50
N VAL A 183 9.21 6.04 -18.05
CA VAL A 183 9.12 5.68 -16.62
C VAL A 183 10.18 6.41 -15.81
N ALA A 184 11.44 6.39 -16.26
CA ALA A 184 12.54 7.06 -15.56
C ALA A 184 12.31 8.57 -15.45
N ALA A 185 11.89 9.21 -16.55
CA ALA A 185 11.58 10.63 -16.55
C ALA A 185 10.40 10.98 -15.63
N PHE A 186 9.43 10.06 -15.49
CA PHE A 186 8.29 10.23 -14.59
C PHE A 186 8.74 10.18 -13.13
N LEU A 187 9.58 9.18 -12.78
CA LEU A 187 10.17 9.06 -11.45
C LEU A 187 11.01 10.29 -11.09
N ASP A 188 11.81 10.79 -12.04
CA ASP A 188 12.58 12.03 -11.85
C ASP A 188 11.66 13.23 -11.60
N ALA A 189 10.51 13.33 -12.29
CA ALA A 189 9.53 14.38 -12.03
C ALA A 189 8.88 14.30 -10.63
N LEU A 190 8.70 13.08 -10.09
CA LEU A 190 8.20 12.91 -8.71
C LEU A 190 9.24 13.35 -7.66
N VAL A 191 10.52 13.05 -7.91
CA VAL A 191 11.65 13.33 -7.02
C VAL A 191 12.15 14.78 -7.11
N ALA A 192 11.96 15.44 -8.25
CA ALA A 192 12.47 16.78 -8.53
C ALA A 192 12.06 17.83 -7.47
N ASN A 193 10.95 17.60 -6.76
CA ASN A 193 10.52 18.41 -5.64
C ASN A 193 10.62 17.61 -4.35
N GLU A 194 11.21 18.23 -3.31
CA GLU A 194 11.61 17.60 -2.04
C GLU A 194 10.51 16.67 -1.48
N PRO A 195 10.83 15.39 -1.20
CA PRO A 195 9.86 14.43 -0.70
C PRO A 195 9.31 14.89 0.65
N PRO A 196 8.02 14.62 0.93
CA PRO A 196 7.48 14.90 2.25
C PRO A 196 8.27 14.06 3.25
N GLU A 197 8.89 14.73 4.23
CA GLU A 197 9.52 14.01 5.33
C GLU A 197 8.50 13.00 5.86
N PRO A 198 8.93 11.74 6.11
CA PRO A 198 8.05 10.80 6.80
C PRO A 198 7.49 11.55 8.00
N ALA A 199 6.17 11.58 8.14
CA ALA A 199 5.59 11.84 9.42
C ALA A 199 6.14 10.74 10.31
N VAL A 200 7.28 11.01 10.96
CA VAL A 200 7.77 10.21 12.05
C VAL A 200 6.68 10.41 13.08
N GLY A 201 5.68 9.53 13.00
CA GLY A 201 4.74 9.24 14.04
C GLY A 201 5.58 8.70 15.17
N GLY A 202 6.29 9.61 15.82
CA GLY A 202 6.66 9.52 17.20
C GLY A 202 5.34 9.39 17.92
N SER A 203 4.84 8.17 17.96
CA SER A 203 4.47 7.55 19.21
C SER A 203 5.69 7.63 20.12
N ARG A 204 6.03 8.86 20.55
CA ARG A 204 6.25 9.11 21.95
C ARG A 204 4.97 8.60 22.60
N ARG A 205 4.94 7.29 22.85
CA ARG A 205 4.58 6.83 24.17
C ARG A 205 5.36 7.76 25.09
N MET A 206 4.67 8.78 25.58
CA MET A 206 4.98 9.33 26.87
C MET A 206 4.95 8.11 27.79
N LEU A 207 6.09 7.44 27.92
CA LEU A 207 6.41 6.71 29.11
C LEU A 207 6.35 7.78 30.17
N THR A 208 5.20 7.85 30.82
CA THR A 208 5.06 8.45 32.14
C THR A 208 6.29 8.03 32.92
N PRO A 209 7.08 8.97 33.46
CA PRO A 209 8.16 8.59 34.35
C PRO A 209 7.51 7.82 35.50
N VAL A 210 7.77 6.52 35.53
CA VAL A 210 7.48 5.68 36.69
C VAL A 210 8.32 6.27 37.81
N ARG A 211 7.69 7.14 38.61
CA ARG A 211 8.26 7.55 39.90
C ARG A 211 8.38 6.28 40.71
N HIS A 212 9.61 5.81 40.86
CA HIS A 212 9.97 4.83 41.86
C HIS A 212 9.50 5.35 43.22
N LEU A 213 8.44 4.74 43.75
CA LEU A 213 8.05 4.82 45.16
C LEU A 213 8.84 3.75 45.90
N PRO A 214 9.82 4.11 46.77
CA PRO A 214 10.27 3.19 47.80
C PRO A 214 9.19 3.13 48.87
N GLY A 215 8.85 1.91 49.27
CA GLY A 215 7.64 1.62 50.02
C GLY A 215 7.55 2.14 51.44
N ALA A 216 6.37 2.00 52.02
CA ALA A 216 6.19 1.70 53.43
C ALA A 216 4.82 1.06 53.64
N LEU A 217 4.86 -0.01 54.43
CA LEU A 217 3.78 -0.84 54.93
C LEU A 217 2.89 -0.12 55.96
N LEU A 218 1.76 -0.78 56.25
CA LEU A 218 0.82 -0.65 57.38
C LEU A 218 -0.24 0.47 57.33
N GLY A 219 -1.51 0.03 57.43
CA GLY A 219 -2.62 0.93 57.73
C GLY A 219 -4.00 0.27 57.63
N LEU A 220 -4.26 -0.71 58.49
CA LEU A 220 -5.54 -1.37 58.70
C LEU A 220 -6.72 -0.40 58.97
N LEU A 221 -7.91 -0.85 58.55
CA LEU A 221 -9.25 -0.60 59.12
C LEU A 221 -9.90 0.78 58.97
N ARG A 222 -10.99 0.83 58.16
CA ARG A 222 -12.39 1.10 58.60
C ARG A 222 -13.30 1.26 57.38
N ARG A 223 -14.26 0.34 57.19
CA ARG A 223 -15.69 0.49 57.52
C ARG A 223 -16.43 1.65 56.80
N ARG A 224 -17.16 1.26 55.73
CA ARG A 224 -18.65 1.23 55.63
C ARG A 224 -19.42 2.51 55.98
N THR A 225 -20.07 3.10 54.97
CA THR A 225 -21.50 3.52 54.84
C THR A 225 -21.61 4.44 53.61
N ALA A 226 -22.30 4.10 52.52
CA ALA A 226 -23.76 4.04 52.30
C ALA A 226 -24.18 5.18 51.33
N PRO A 227 -25.31 5.01 50.63
CA PRO A 227 -25.62 5.64 49.35
C PRO A 227 -26.43 6.93 49.49
N GLY A 228 -26.46 7.76 48.46
CA GLY A 228 -27.51 8.77 48.34
C GLY A 228 -27.25 9.87 47.31
N ALA A 229 -28.32 10.22 46.61
CA ALA A 229 -28.59 11.47 45.89
C ALA A 229 -28.29 11.50 44.39
N ASP A 230 -29.23 10.93 43.63
CA ASP A 230 -29.90 11.67 42.56
C ASP A 230 -30.94 12.58 43.23
N PRO A 231 -31.05 13.88 42.86
CA PRO A 231 -32.22 14.21 42.05
C PRO A 231 -32.02 15.41 41.09
N THR A 232 -33.08 15.61 40.29
CA THR A 232 -33.55 16.82 39.60
C THR A 232 -32.93 17.11 38.22
N GLN A 233 -33.65 16.78 37.14
CA GLN A 233 -34.74 17.58 36.54
C GLN A 233 -34.31 18.98 36.09
N GLY A 234 -34.22 19.13 34.77
CA GLY A 234 -34.12 20.41 34.06
C GLY A 234 -34.64 20.27 32.63
N ARG A 235 -35.97 20.22 32.48
CA ARG A 235 -36.75 20.51 31.26
C ARG A 235 -37.65 21.72 31.63
N PRO A 236 -38.28 22.52 30.74
CA PRO A 236 -38.23 22.73 29.27
C PRO A 236 -38.14 24.27 28.98
N PRO A 237 -38.84 24.93 28.00
CA PRO A 237 -39.29 24.64 26.62
C PRO A 237 -38.83 25.77 25.61
N THR A 238 -39.53 25.87 24.46
CA THR A 238 -39.67 27.02 23.52
C THR A 238 -38.52 27.23 22.51
N THR A 239 -38.72 27.45 21.19
CA THR A 239 -39.82 28.02 20.36
C THR A 239 -39.54 27.61 18.89
N ALA A 240 -40.44 26.97 18.15
CA ALA A 240 -41.29 27.55 17.07
C ALA A 240 -40.67 28.72 16.25
N GLU A 241 -40.44 28.47 14.96
CA GLU A 241 -40.62 29.36 13.78
C GLU A 241 -40.30 28.47 12.55
N GLU A 242 -41.24 28.04 11.70
CA GLU A 242 -42.08 28.85 10.80
C GLU A 242 -41.24 29.79 9.94
N THR A 243 -40.95 29.35 8.71
CA THR A 243 -40.87 30.26 7.57
C THR A 243 -41.12 29.48 6.29
N ASP A 244 -42.39 29.52 5.92
CA ASP A 244 -42.89 29.35 4.57
C ASP A 244 -42.40 30.53 3.70
N GLY A 245 -42.24 30.31 2.39
CA GLY A 245 -42.08 31.38 1.41
C GLY A 245 -40.91 31.23 0.44
N ALA A 246 -41.16 30.58 -0.70
CA ALA A 246 -41.18 31.20 -2.04
C ALA A 246 -41.40 30.13 -3.13
#